data_AF-K2CNV1-F1
#
_entry.id   AF-K2CNV1-F1
#
_cell.length_a   1.000
_cell.length_b   1.000
_cell.length_c   1.000
_cell.angle_alpha   90.00
_cell.angle_beta   90.00
_cell.angle_gamma   90.00
#
_symmetry.space_group_name_H-M   'P 1'
#
loop_
_entity.id
_entity.type
_entity.pdbx_description
1 polymer ?
#
loop_
_entity_poly.entity_id
_entity_poly.type
_entity_poly.pdbx_seq_one_letter_code
_entity_poly.pdbx_strand_id
1 'polypeptide(L)' 'MPPITKESALEYHKLNGVPGKISIIPSKPLDTQTDLGL' A
#
# COMPACT_ATOMS: atom_id res chain seq x y z
N MET A 1 -3.34 24.08 -10.67
CA MET A 1 -3.74 22.94 -9.80
C MET A 1 -4.47 23.52 -8.60
N PRO A 2 -5.63 22.97 -8.20
CA PRO A 2 -6.26 23.37 -6.96
C PRO A 2 -5.30 23.14 -5.77
N PRO A 3 -5.35 23.97 -4.72
CA PRO A 3 -4.49 23.80 -3.55
C PRO A 3 -4.79 22.47 -2.86
N ILE A 4 -3.73 21.79 -2.39
CA ILE A 4 -3.86 20.58 -1.56
C ILE A 4 -4.48 21.00 -0.22
N THR A 5 -5.69 20.54 0.06
CA THR A 5 -6.37 20.80 1.34
C THR A 5 -6.04 19.71 2.36
N LYS A 6 -6.20 20.01 3.65
CA LYS A 6 -6.01 19.04 4.74
C LYS A 6 -6.93 17.83 4.57
N GLU A 7 -8.15 18.07 4.13
CA GLU A 7 -9.19 17.07 3.92
C GLU A 7 -8.78 16.14 2.77
N SER A 8 -8.35 16.70 1.63
CA SER A 8 -7.87 15.91 0.49
C SER A 8 -6.64 15.07 0.84
N ALA A 9 -5.72 15.61 1.65
CA ALA A 9 -4.58 14.86 2.14
C ALA A 9 -5.01 13.73 3.07
N LEU A 10 -5.97 13.97 3.98
CA LEU A 10 -6.46 12.96 4.91
C LEU A 10 -7.22 11.83 4.20
N GLU A 11 -8.05 12.15 3.21
CA GLU A 11 -8.72 11.17 2.36
C GLU A 11 -7.70 10.30 1.61
N TYR A 12 -6.65 10.93 1.06
CA TYR A 12 -5.60 10.22 0.35
C TYR A 12 -4.86 9.19 1.22
N HIS A 13 -4.54 9.53 2.48
CA HIS A 13 -3.87 8.57 3.39
C HIS A 13 -4.76 7.43 3.89
N LYS A 14 -6.08 7.50 3.62
CA LYS A 14 -7.07 6.48 3.95
C LYS A 14 -7.61 5.77 2.69
N LEU A 15 -7.04 6.08 1.53
CA LEU A 15 -7.55 5.63 0.25
C LEU A 15 -7.67 4.10 0.22
N ASN A 16 -8.81 3.60 -0.27
CA ASN A 16 -9.14 2.18 -0.32
C ASN A 16 -9.09 1.46 1.04
N GLY A 17 -9.22 2.20 2.15
CA GLY A 17 -9.14 1.64 3.50
C GLY A 17 -7.72 1.23 3.93
N VAL A 18 -6.70 1.53 3.11
CA VAL A 18 -5.31 1.20 3.42
C VAL A 18 -4.63 2.41 4.05
N PRO A 19 -4.17 2.32 5.31
CA PRO A 19 -3.52 3.43 5.97
C PRO A 19 -2.11 3.68 5.39
N GLY A 20 -1.77 4.95 5.21
CA GLY A 20 -0.41 5.38 4.86
C GLY A 20 -0.20 5.56 3.36
N LYS A 21 1.06 5.43 2.91
CA LYS A 21 1.45 5.69 1.51
C LYS A 21 2.27 4.57 0.86
N ILE A 22 2.76 3.63 1.66
CA ILE A 22 3.77 2.66 1.23
C ILE A 22 3.24 1.26 1.55
N SER A 23 3.44 0.35 0.61
CA SER A 23 3.25 -1.08 0.77
C SER A 23 4.55 -1.80 0.38
N ILE A 24 4.84 -2.91 1.05
CA ILE A 24 5.92 -3.81 0.66
C ILE A 24 5.29 -4.99 -0.08
N ILE A 25 5.76 -5.24 -1.30
CA ILE A 25 5.29 -6.34 -2.14
C ILE A 25 6.46 -7.30 -2.35
N PRO A 26 6.32 -8.58 -1.98
CA PRO A 26 7.33 -9.59 -2.28
C PRO A 26 7.61 -9.66 -3.79
N SER A 27 8.89 -9.77 -4.15
CA SER A 27 9.32 -9.88 -5.56
C SER A 27 9.44 -11.33 -6.04
N LYS A 28 9.25 -12.30 -5.14
CA LYS A 28 9.29 -13.74 -5.41
C LYS A 28 7.93 -14.38 -5.03
N PRO A 29 7.55 -15.50 -5.66
CA PRO A 29 6.35 -16.24 -5.29
C PRO A 29 6.40 -16.67 -3.83
N LEU A 30 5.24 -16.80 -3.19
CA LEU A 30 5.09 -17.23 -1.80
C LEU A 30 3.90 -18.21 -1.67
N ASP A 31 3.56 -18.91 -2.76
CA ASP A 31 2.29 -19.64 -2.90
C ASP A 31 2.42 -21.12 -2.52
N THR A 32 3.60 -21.71 -2.70
CA THR A 32 3.85 -23.14 -2.45
C THR A 32 4.73 -23.36 -1.22
N GLN A 33 4.73 -24.59 -0.69
CA GLN A 33 5.64 -24.98 0.39
C GLN A 33 7.11 -24.76 0.01
N THR A 34 7.49 -25.00 -1.25
CA THR A 34 8.84 -24.77 -1.73
C THR A 34 9.17 -23.27 -1.75
N ASP A 35 8.25 -22.41 -2.19
CA ASP A 35 8.47 -20.95 -2.20
C ASP A 35 8.71 -20.39 -0.81
N LEU A 36 8.01 -20.92 0.20
CA LEU A 36 8.17 -20.51 1.60
C LEU A 36 9.39 -21.16 2.27
N GLY A 37 10.00 -22.15 1.64
CA GLY A 37 11.17 -22.88 2.14
C GLY A 37 12.51 -22.37 1.61
N LEU A 38 12.50 -21.42 0.67
CA LEU A 38 13.68 -20.78 0.06
C LEU A 38 13.92 -19.39 0.65
#